data_AF-A0A3L7ZLU5-F1
#
_entry.id   AF-A0A3L7ZLU5-F1
#
_cell.length_a   1.000
_cell.length_b   1.000
_cell.length_c   1.000
_cell.angle_alpha   90.00
_cell.angle_beta   90.00
_cell.angle_gamma   90.00
#
_symmetry.space_group_name_H-M   'P 1'
#
loop_
_entity.id
_entity.type
_entity.pdbx_description
1 polymer ?
#
loop_
_entity_poly.entity_id
_entity_poly.type
_entity_poly.pdbx_seq_one_letter_code
_entity_poly.pdbx_strand_id
1 'polypeptide(L)' 'MNKKTFTRVLIGLSIITAVATLITYFVMKPEKPWLAFYVACCGGVLVFNFLISLFLVNKNFKK' A
#
# COMPACT_ATOMS: atom_id res chain seq x y z
N MET A 1 14.95 15.81 1.00
CA MET A 1 14.63 14.88 -0.10
C MET A 1 13.69 15.60 -1.09
N ASN A 2 13.91 15.49 -2.39
CA ASN A 2 13.09 16.22 -3.36
C ASN A 2 11.65 15.69 -3.34
N LYS A 3 10.66 16.58 -3.24
CA LYS A 3 9.23 16.25 -3.15
C LYS A 3 8.80 15.30 -4.28
N LYS A 4 9.32 15.50 -5.50
CA LYS A 4 9.08 14.65 -6.67
C LYS A 4 9.60 13.21 -6.49
N THR A 5 10.76 13.05 -5.88
CA THR A 5 11.35 11.74 -5.62
C THR A 5 10.58 11.00 -4.54
N PHE A 6 10.21 11.69 -3.45
CA PHE A 6 9.45 11.06 -2.36
C PHE A 6 8.08 10.58 -2.83
N THR A 7 7.37 11.41 -3.60
CA THR A 7 6.08 11.01 -4.19
C THR A 7 6.23 9.81 -5.10
N ARG A 8 7.24 9.76 -5.99
CA ARG A 8 7.46 8.58 -6.86
C ARG A 8 7.74 7.31 -6.06
N VAL A 9 8.56 7.40 -5.02
CA VAL A 9 8.88 6.26 -4.16
C VAL A 9 7.62 5.78 -3.43
N LEU A 10 6.81 6.69 -2.88
CA LEU A 10 5.57 6.34 -2.18
C LEU A 10 4.53 5.70 -3.12
N ILE A 11 4.37 6.22 -4.35
CA ILE A 11 3.50 5.62 -5.37
C ILE A 11 3.99 4.20 -5.69
N GLY A 12 5.29 4.05 -5.97
CA GLY A 12 5.87 2.75 -6.31
C GLY A 12 5.68 1.73 -5.19
N LEU A 13 5.94 2.13 -3.95
CA LEU A 13 5.78 1.26 -2.78
C LEU A 13 4.32 0.86 -2.57
N SER A 14 3.38 1.81 -2.71
CA SER A 14 1.95 1.54 -2.60
C SER A 14 1.45 0.53 -3.64
N ILE A 15 1.93 0.64 -4.89
CA ILE A 15 1.55 -0.30 -5.96
C ILE A 15 2.10 -1.70 -5.66
N ILE A 16 3.37 -1.80 -5.24
CA ILE A 16 4.01 -3.08 -4.91
C ILE A 16 3.25 -3.76 -3.75
N THR A 17 2.91 -3.01 -2.69
CA THR A 17 2.15 -3.55 -1.55
C THR A 17 0.76 -4.02 -1.96
N ALA A 18 0.05 -3.29 -2.83
CA ALA A 18 -1.26 -3.70 -3.33
C ALA A 18 -1.19 -4.99 -4.15
N VAL A 19 -0.21 -5.11 -5.06
CA VAL A 19 0.00 -6.30 -5.89
C VAL A 19 0.40 -7.50 -5.03
N ALA A 20 1.34 -7.31 -4.08
CA ALA A 20 1.74 -8.38 -3.17
C ALA A 20 0.55 -8.90 -2.35
N THR A 21 -0.26 -7.98 -1.80
CA THR A 21 -1.46 -8.34 -1.01
C THR A 21 -2.47 -9.14 -1.85
N LEU A 22 -2.70 -8.74 -3.10
CA LEU A 22 -3.57 -9.48 -4.04
C LEU A 22 -3.04 -10.89 -4.30
N ILE A 23 -1.74 -11.02 -4.60
CA ILE A 23 -1.11 -12.33 -4.84
C ILE A 23 -1.25 -13.22 -3.60
N THR A 24 -0.90 -12.71 -2.42
CA THR A 24 -1.01 -13.48 -1.17
C THR A 24 -2.45 -13.88 -0.87
N TYR A 25 -3.43 -13.01 -1.14
CA TYR A 25 -4.84 -13.34 -1.01
C TYR A 25 -5.23 -14.53 -1.90
N PHE A 26 -4.91 -14.47 -3.20
CA PHE A 26 -5.25 -15.56 -4.13
C PHE A 26 -4.51 -16.87 -3.81
N VAL A 27 -3.27 -16.80 -3.33
CA VAL A 27 -2.48 -17.98 -2.93
C VAL A 27 -3.02 -18.62 -1.65
N MET A 28 -3.43 -17.82 -0.65
CA MET A 28 -3.91 -18.33 0.63
C MET A 28 -5.41 -18.68 0.65
N LYS A 29 -6.21 -18.09 -0.24
CA LYS A 29 -7.66 -18.34 -0.36
C LYS A 29 -8.05 -19.83 -0.41
N PRO A 30 -7.40 -20.70 -1.21
CA PRO A 30 -7.83 -22.09 -1.33
C PRO A 30 -7.64 -22.91 -0.04
N GLU A 31 -6.66 -22.57 0.80
CA GLU A 31 -6.35 -23.35 2.00
C GLU A 31 -6.91 -22.74 3.28
N LYS A 32 -6.84 -21.40 3.41
CA LYS A 32 -7.16 -20.68 4.66
C LYS A 32 -7.85 -19.35 4.35
N PRO A 33 -9.16 -19.36 4.04
CA PRO A 33 -9.88 -18.16 3.59
C PRO A 33 -9.93 -17.04 4.65
N TRP A 34 -10.04 -17.38 5.93
CA TRP A 34 -10.02 -16.42 7.03
C TRP A 34 -8.67 -15.69 7.17
N LEU A 35 -7.57 -16.44 6.95
CA LEU A 35 -6.22 -15.89 7.04
C LEU A 35 -5.89 -15.06 5.80
N ALA A 36 -6.35 -15.49 4.63
CA ALA A 36 -6.30 -14.70 3.40
C ALA A 36 -7.04 -13.36 3.56
N PHE A 37 -8.24 -13.39 4.14
CA PHE A 37 -9.03 -12.18 4.41
C PHE A 37 -8.33 -11.24 5.40
N TYR A 38 -7.75 -11.79 6.47
CA TYR A 38 -6.96 -11.01 7.44
C TYR A 38 -5.76 -10.32 6.77
N VAL A 39 -4.99 -11.04 5.96
CA VAL A 39 -3.83 -10.51 5.22
C VAL A 39 -4.27 -9.44 4.21
N ALA A 40 -5.39 -9.65 3.51
CA ALA A 40 -5.96 -8.65 2.61
C ALA A 40 -6.35 -7.36 3.35
N CYS A 41 -6.93 -7.48 4.53
CA CYS A 41 -7.31 -6.34 5.36
C CYS A 41 -6.06 -5.58 5.87
N CYS A 42 -5.05 -6.29 6.37
CA CYS A 42 -3.77 -5.69 6.79
C CYS A 42 -3.05 -4.97 5.64
N GLY A 43 -2.97 -5.59 4.47
CA GLY A 43 -2.39 -4.97 3.28
C GLY A 43 -3.17 -3.74 2.82
N GLY A 44 -4.50 -3.78 2.91
CA GLY A 44 -5.37 -2.63 2.62
C GLY A 44 -5.11 -1.43 3.53
N VAL A 45 -4.98 -1.65 4.84
CA VAL A 45 -4.67 -0.57 5.81
C VAL A 45 -3.28 0.05 5.54
N LEU A 46 -2.30 -0.77 5.17
CA LEU A 46 -0.96 -0.29 4.77
C LEU A 46 -1.00 0.60 3.52
N VAL A 47 -1.72 0.16 2.48
CA VAL A 47 -1.91 0.97 1.26
C VAL A 47 -2.62 2.29 1.57
N PHE A 48 -3.63 2.26 2.45
CA PHE A 48 -4.34 3.47 2.88
C PHE A 48 -3.42 4.44 3.63
N ASN A 49 -2.55 3.91 4.49
CA ASN A 49 -1.55 4.70 5.22
C ASN A 49 -0.54 5.38 4.26
N PHE A 50 -0.10 4.67 3.22
CA PHE A 50 0.76 5.23 2.18
C PHE A 50 0.06 6.31 1.35
N LEU A 51 -1.21 6.12 1.00
CA LEU A 51 -2.03 7.11 0.29
C LEU A 51 -2.23 8.40 1.11
N ILE A 52 -2.53 8.27 2.41
CA ILE A 52 -2.64 9.42 3.32
C ILE A 52 -1.30 10.16 3.42
N SER A 53 -0.20 9.42 3.56
CA SER A 53 1.15 10.00 3.56
C SER A 53 1.46 10.74 2.26
N LEU A 54 1.00 10.22 1.13
CA LEU A 54 1.15 10.84 -0.20
C LEU A 54 0.37 12.15 -0.30
N PHE A 55 -0.86 12.15 0.22
CA PHE A 55 -1.70 13.34 0.29
C PHE A 55 -1.09 14.41 1.21
N LEU A 56 -0.61 14.03 2.39
CA LEU A 56 0.08 14.92 3.33
C LEU A 56 1.35 15.52 2.74
N VAL A 57 2.16 14.71 2.05
CA VAL A 57 3.35 15.18 1.34
C VAL A 57 2.94 16.15 0.24
N ASN A 58 1.92 15.82 -0.56
CA ASN A 58 1.48 16.72 -1.62
C ASN A 58 0.96 18.05 -1.08
N LYS A 59 0.23 18.03 0.05
CA LYS A 59 -0.40 19.21 0.64
C LYS A 59 0.54 20.08 1.49
N ASN A 60 1.43 19.47 2.28
CA ASN A 60 2.22 20.18 3.31
C ASN A 60 3.67 20.45 2.92
N PHE A 61 4.29 19.67 2.03
CA PHE A 61 5.60 20.03 1.49
C PHE A 61 5.42 21.17 0.48
N LYS A 62 5.35 22.43 0.92
CA LYS A 62 5.57 23.54 -0.01
C LYS A 62 7.01 23.42 -0.56
N LYS A 63 7.15 23.73 -1.84
CA LYS A 63 8.39 23.60 -2.61
C LYS A 63 9.51 24.44 -1.99
#